data_AF-V7C469-F1
#
_entry.id   AF-V7C469-F1
#
_cell.length_a   1.000
_cell.length_b   1.000
_cell.length_c   1.000
_cell.angle_alpha   90.00
_cell.angle_beta   90.00
_cell.angle_gamma   90.00
#
_symmetry.space_group_name_H-M   'P 1'
#
loop_
_entity.id
_entity.type
_entity.pdbx_description
1 polymer ?
#
loop_
_entity_poly.entity_id
_entity_poly.type
_entity_poly.pdbx_seq_one_letter_code
_entity_poly.pdbx_strand_id
1 'polypeptide(L)'
;MEEAQKRNKARKRGEYENEEETICYLFFKFKVVWRIWGFCLSWLRCLSVNHYDAMVYFMMFCPTNVKGPIYIIWGGVWIAIVGEIWKHRNMCVFKNERVDHIKVFAVTQRKVWAWITSKDKDAEFTYSDWCLEPLGYLRFFG
;
A
#
# COMPACT_ATOMS: atom_id res chain seq x y z
N MET A 1 -13.35 -9.64 39.56
CA MET A 1 -13.85 -9.23 38.21
C MET A 1 -12.72 -8.81 37.27
N GLU A 2 -11.71 -8.08 37.75
CA GLU A 2 -10.59 -7.57 36.92
C GLU A 2 -9.65 -8.67 36.37
N GLU A 3 -9.41 -9.75 37.12
CA GLU A 3 -8.60 -10.89 36.67
C GLU A 3 -9.25 -11.69 35.54
N ALA A 4 -10.58 -11.82 35.54
CA ALA A 4 -11.33 -12.46 34.47
C ALA A 4 -11.27 -11.63 33.16
N GLN A 5 -11.23 -10.30 33.28
CA GLN A 5 -11.02 -9.40 32.13
C GLN A 5 -9.59 -9.47 31.61
N LYS A 6 -8.57 -9.56 32.48
CA LYS A 6 -7.16 -9.75 32.09
C LYS A 6 -6.94 -11.11 31.41
N ARG A 7 -7.54 -12.18 31.92
CA ARG A 7 -7.52 -13.52 31.30
C ARG A 7 -8.24 -13.54 29.95
N ASN A 8 -9.41 -12.90 29.82
CA ASN A 8 -10.09 -12.79 28.53
C ASN A 8 -9.31 -11.93 27.53
N LYS A 9 -8.58 -10.91 27.98
CA LYS A 9 -7.72 -10.08 27.11
C LYS A 9 -6.46 -10.82 26.66
N ALA A 10 -5.90 -11.70 27.51
CA ALA A 10 -4.80 -12.59 27.17
C ALA A 10 -5.24 -13.75 26.27
N ARG A 11 -6.42 -14.34 26.51
CA ARG A 11 -7.01 -15.38 25.66
C ARG A 11 -7.40 -14.86 24.28
N LYS A 12 -8.00 -13.66 24.21
CA LYS A 12 -8.19 -12.93 22.95
C LYS A 12 -6.89 -12.46 22.29
N ARG A 13 -5.75 -12.50 22.98
CA ARG A 13 -4.45 -12.19 22.37
C ARG A 13 -3.84 -13.46 21.76
N GLY A 14 -3.95 -14.60 22.46
CA GLY A 14 -3.51 -15.91 21.97
C GLY A 14 -4.42 -16.53 20.89
N GLU A 15 -5.72 -16.22 20.85
CA GLU A 15 -6.63 -16.69 19.79
C GLU A 15 -6.36 -16.02 18.42
N TYR A 16 -5.66 -14.88 18.39
CA TYR A 16 -5.18 -14.24 17.15
C TYR A 16 -3.76 -14.69 16.75
N GLU A 17 -3.09 -15.50 17.57
CA GLU A 17 -1.71 -15.96 17.33
C GLU A 17 -1.66 -17.31 16.58
N ASN A 18 -2.81 -17.89 16.21
CA ASN A 18 -2.90 -19.23 15.59
C ASN A 18 -3.52 -19.27 14.17
N GLU A 19 -3.82 -18.13 13.54
CA GLU A 19 -3.89 -18.12 12.07
C GLU A 19 -2.44 -17.98 11.57
N GLU A 20 -1.95 -18.96 10.80
CA GLU A 20 -0.68 -18.80 10.09
C GLU A 20 -0.69 -17.43 9.41
N GLU A 21 0.25 -16.55 9.77
CA GLU A 21 0.44 -15.25 9.13
C GLU A 21 0.79 -15.48 7.65
N THR A 22 -0.21 -15.71 6.81
CA THR A 22 -0.02 -15.87 5.38
C THR A 22 0.39 -14.51 4.81
N ILE A 23 1.21 -14.50 3.76
CA ILE A 23 1.56 -13.28 3.00
C ILE A 23 0.31 -12.43 2.74
N CYS A 24 -0.79 -13.05 2.35
CA CYS A 24 -2.06 -12.36 2.10
C CYS A 24 -2.62 -11.63 3.34
N TYR A 25 -2.51 -12.24 4.52
CA TYR A 25 -2.95 -11.62 5.76
C TYR A 25 -2.09 -10.39 6.10
N LEU A 26 -0.78 -10.55 5.96
CA LEU A 26 0.22 -9.51 6.27
C LEU A 26 0.10 -8.28 5.40
N PHE A 27 -0.18 -8.48 4.11
CA PHE A 27 -0.17 -7.41 3.12
C PHE A 27 -1.54 -6.84 2.76
N PHE A 28 -2.64 -7.54 3.11
CA PHE A 28 -3.98 -7.13 2.67
C PHE A 28 -5.06 -7.15 3.77
N LYS A 29 -4.91 -7.91 4.87
CA LYS A 29 -5.95 -7.99 5.93
C LYS A 29 -5.62 -7.22 7.20
N PHE A 30 -4.35 -7.11 7.58
CA PHE A 30 -4.00 -6.48 8.85
C PHE A 30 -4.57 -5.04 8.90
N LYS A 31 -5.30 -4.69 9.98
CA LYS A 31 -6.08 -3.43 10.06
C LYS A 31 -5.27 -2.18 9.74
N VAL A 32 -3.98 -2.20 10.07
CA VAL A 32 -3.02 -1.13 9.77
C VAL A 32 -2.77 -1.01 8.28
N VAL A 33 -2.57 -2.15 7.61
CA VAL A 33 -2.25 -2.23 6.19
C VAL A 33 -3.45 -1.85 5.34
N TRP A 34 -4.65 -2.24 5.76
CA TRP A 34 -5.88 -1.79 5.11
C TRP A 34 -5.99 -0.26 5.11
N ARG A 35 -5.67 0.42 6.22
CA ARG A 35 -5.69 1.90 6.24
C ARG A 35 -4.72 2.51 5.23
N ILE A 36 -3.51 1.96 5.10
CA ILE A 36 -2.51 2.42 4.13
C ILE A 36 -3.03 2.24 2.70
N TRP A 37 -3.61 1.08 2.39
CA TRP A 37 -4.27 0.86 1.10
C TRP A 37 -5.42 1.84 0.87
N GLY A 38 -6.21 2.14 1.89
CA GLY A 38 -7.29 3.14 1.81
C GLY A 38 -6.78 4.52 1.39
N PHE A 39 -5.68 5.00 1.98
CA PHE A 39 -5.06 6.26 1.55
C PHE A 39 -4.55 6.19 0.11
N CYS A 40 -3.85 5.11 -0.26
CA CYS A 40 -3.28 4.95 -1.60
C CYS A 40 -4.36 4.85 -2.68
N LEU A 41 -5.41 4.05 -2.46
CA LEU A 41 -6.52 3.89 -3.39
C LEU A 41 -7.34 5.16 -3.52
N SER A 42 -7.60 5.87 -2.40
CA SER A 42 -8.29 7.16 -2.41
C SER A 42 -7.51 8.20 -3.21
N TRP A 43 -6.19 8.26 -3.00
CA TRP A 43 -5.28 9.12 -3.76
C TRP A 43 -5.31 8.82 -5.26
N LEU A 44 -5.30 7.54 -5.64
CA LEU A 44 -5.39 7.09 -7.03
C LEU A 44 -6.82 7.09 -7.60
N ARG A 45 -7.82 7.54 -6.83
CA ARG A 45 -9.26 7.49 -7.16
C ARG A 45 -9.75 6.11 -7.59
N CYS A 46 -9.13 5.04 -7.07
CA CYS A 46 -9.50 3.67 -7.38
C CYS A 46 -10.51 3.17 -6.32
N LEU A 47 -11.74 2.88 -6.74
CA LEU A 47 -12.79 2.33 -5.86
C LEU A 47 -12.80 0.79 -5.97
N SER A 48 -11.76 0.14 -5.48
CA SER A 48 -11.68 -1.33 -5.49
C SER A 48 -11.78 -1.91 -4.07
N VAL A 49 -12.40 -3.09 -3.99
CA VAL A 49 -12.36 -3.93 -2.79
C VAL A 49 -11.07 -4.75 -2.84
N ASN A 50 -10.25 -4.64 -1.80
CA ASN A 50 -8.99 -5.39 -1.71
C ASN A 50 -9.26 -6.89 -1.83
N HIS A 51 -8.68 -7.51 -2.86
CA HIS A 51 -8.73 -8.96 -3.01
C HIS A 51 -7.72 -9.61 -2.06
N TYR A 52 -8.03 -10.82 -1.57
CA TYR A 52 -7.13 -11.55 -0.67
C TYR A 52 -5.92 -12.12 -1.39
N ASP A 53 -6.01 -12.30 -2.70
CA ASP A 53 -4.96 -12.83 -3.55
C ASP A 53 -4.11 -11.69 -4.13
N ALA A 54 -2.79 -11.76 -3.90
CA ALA A 54 -1.84 -10.73 -4.31
C ALA A 54 -1.78 -10.56 -5.84
N MET A 55 -1.90 -11.65 -6.60
CA MET A 55 -1.83 -11.65 -8.06
C MET A 55 -3.09 -11.03 -8.64
N VAL A 56 -4.28 -11.40 -8.14
CA VAL A 56 -5.55 -10.78 -8.52
C VAL A 56 -5.54 -9.30 -8.17
N TYR A 57 -5.01 -8.93 -7.01
CA TYR A 57 -4.93 -7.54 -6.59
C TYR A 57 -3.93 -6.73 -7.44
N PHE A 58 -2.80 -7.31 -7.82
CA PHE A 58 -1.88 -6.71 -8.79
C PHE A 58 -2.54 -6.53 -10.17
N MET A 59 -3.30 -7.51 -10.64
CA MET A 59 -4.04 -7.42 -11.91
C MET A 59 -5.09 -6.30 -11.93
N MET A 60 -5.62 -5.88 -10.77
CA MET A 60 -6.49 -4.70 -10.70
C MET A 60 -5.75 -3.40 -11.04
N PHE A 61 -4.46 -3.31 -10.68
CA PHE A 61 -3.62 -2.16 -11.03
C PHE A 61 -3.10 -2.25 -12.47
N CYS A 62 -2.92 -3.47 -12.97
CA CYS A 62 -2.39 -3.75 -14.30
C CYS A 62 -3.35 -4.64 -15.11
N PRO A 63 -4.46 -4.11 -15.65
CA PRO A 63 -5.35 -4.89 -16.49
C PRO A 63 -4.57 -5.42 -17.70
N THR A 64 -4.71 -6.71 -17.99
CA THR A 64 -3.96 -7.45 -19.03
C THR A 64 -4.13 -6.87 -20.45
N ASN A 65 -5.15 -6.05 -20.66
CA ASN A 65 -5.45 -5.40 -21.94
C ASN A 65 -4.73 -4.04 -22.12
N VAL A 66 -4.05 -3.53 -21.09
CA VAL A 66 -3.30 -2.27 -21.15
C VAL A 66 -1.82 -2.60 -21.38
N LYS A 67 -1.27 -2.18 -22.52
CA LYS A 67 0.16 -2.31 -22.86
C LYS A 67 0.81 -0.91 -22.90
N GLY A 68 2.12 -0.86 -22.72
CA GLY A 68 2.90 0.38 -22.85
C GLY A 68 3.38 0.98 -21.53
N PRO A 69 3.86 2.25 -21.54
CA PRO A 69 4.47 2.91 -20.38
C PRO A 69 3.53 2.97 -19.18
N ILE A 70 2.23 3.19 -19.43
CA ILE A 70 1.20 3.22 -18.39
C ILE A 70 1.12 1.89 -17.59
N TYR A 71 1.27 0.73 -18.24
CA TYR A 71 1.29 -0.57 -17.55
C TYR A 71 2.45 -0.66 -16.57
N ILE A 72 3.64 -0.24 -17.02
CA ILE A 72 4.86 -0.23 -16.19
C ILE A 72 4.65 0.70 -14.99
N ILE A 73 4.07 1.88 -15.22
CA ILE A 73 3.87 2.87 -14.17
C ILE A 73 2.90 2.36 -13.09
N TRP A 74 1.73 1.83 -13.48
CA TRP A 74 0.78 1.27 -12.52
C TRP A 74 1.36 0.08 -11.74
N GLY A 75 2.16 -0.78 -12.40
CA GLY A 75 2.88 -1.86 -11.73
C GLY A 75 3.89 -1.33 -10.72
N GLY A 76 4.63 -0.27 -11.08
CA GLY A 76 5.57 0.41 -10.19
C GLY A 76 4.90 1.06 -8.98
N VAL A 77 3.72 1.67 -9.17
CA VAL A 77 2.87 2.20 -8.08
C VAL A 77 2.54 1.09 -7.08
N TRP A 78 2.06 -0.05 -7.58
CA TRP A 78 1.70 -1.18 -6.72
C TRP A 78 2.92 -1.74 -5.96
N ILE A 79 4.04 -1.94 -6.65
CA ILE A 79 5.30 -2.42 -6.05
C ILE A 79 5.79 -1.46 -4.96
N ALA A 80 5.69 -0.15 -5.19
CA ALA A 80 6.07 0.85 -4.20
C ALA A 80 5.19 0.76 -2.95
N ILE A 81 3.86 0.66 -3.10
CA ILE A 81 2.94 0.53 -1.97
C ILE A 81 3.26 -0.72 -1.14
N VAL A 82 3.37 -1.88 -1.79
CA VAL A 82 3.67 -3.16 -1.12
C VAL A 82 5.05 -3.11 -0.45
N GLY A 83 6.05 -2.54 -1.12
CA GLY A 83 7.40 -2.42 -0.59
C GLY A 83 7.49 -1.53 0.65
N GLU A 84 6.75 -0.43 0.69
CA GLU A 84 6.73 0.44 1.87
C GLU A 84 5.91 -0.15 3.03
N ILE A 85 4.82 -0.87 2.73
CA ILE A 85 4.09 -1.66 3.73
C ILE A 85 5.03 -2.70 4.35
N TRP A 86 5.78 -3.44 3.53
CA TRP A 86 6.74 -4.45 4.00
C TRP A 86 7.80 -3.83 4.92
N LYS A 87 8.45 -2.75 4.45
CA LYS A 87 9.49 -2.06 5.21
C LYS A 87 8.96 -1.55 6.54
N HIS A 88 7.80 -0.90 6.54
CA HIS A 88 7.22 -0.37 7.76
C HIS A 88 6.86 -1.47 8.76
N ARG A 89 6.27 -2.58 8.29
CA ARG A 89 6.00 -3.75 9.13
C ARG A 89 7.28 -4.28 9.77
N ASN A 90 8.33 -4.45 8.98
CA ASN A 90 9.62 -4.92 9.50
C ASN A 90 10.20 -3.96 10.54
N MET A 91 10.05 -2.65 10.37
CA MET A 91 10.47 -1.68 11.39
C MET A 91 9.64 -1.79 12.67
N CYS A 92 8.33 -2.03 12.57
CA CYS A 92 7.46 -2.24 13.74
C CYS A 92 7.85 -3.52 14.50
N VAL A 93 8.08 -4.62 13.78
CA VAL A 93 8.41 -5.93 14.37
C VAL A 93 9.82 -5.96 14.94
N PHE A 94 10.82 -5.52 14.18
CA PHE A 94 12.23 -5.67 14.56
C PHE A 94 12.80 -4.48 15.33
N LYS A 95 12.20 -3.29 15.21
CA LYS A 95 12.69 -2.06 15.88
C LYS A 95 11.69 -1.44 16.84
N ASN A 96 10.55 -2.09 17.08
CA ASN A 96 9.49 -1.61 17.96
C ASN A 96 9.02 -0.19 17.60
N GLU A 97 9.10 0.17 16.31
CA GLU A 97 8.62 1.48 15.81
C GLU A 97 7.08 1.51 15.88
N ARG A 98 6.51 2.68 16.12
CA ARG A 98 5.06 2.86 16.11
C ARG A 98 4.53 2.85 14.67
N VAL A 99 3.33 2.31 14.52
CA VAL A 99 2.62 2.35 13.26
C VAL A 99 2.33 3.80 12.85
N ASP A 100 2.76 4.18 11.65
CA ASP A 100 2.54 5.51 11.08
C ASP A 100 2.12 5.37 9.61
N HIS A 101 0.81 5.31 9.42
CA HIS A 101 0.19 5.14 8.10
C HIS A 101 0.39 6.37 7.20
N ILE A 102 0.46 7.57 7.78
CA ILE A 102 0.65 8.83 7.03
C ILE A 102 2.06 8.87 6.47
N LYS A 103 3.07 8.50 7.28
CA LYS A 103 4.45 8.40 6.84
C LYS A 103 4.62 7.37 5.73
N VAL A 104 4.01 6.18 5.86
CA VAL A 104 4.06 5.16 4.80
C VAL A 104 3.46 5.70 3.51
N PHE A 105 2.27 6.29 3.57
CA PHE A 105 1.61 6.87 2.41
C PHE A 105 2.45 7.97 1.75
N ALA A 106 2.96 8.94 2.51
CA ALA A 106 3.76 10.04 1.98
C ALA A 106 5.08 9.56 1.35
N VAL A 107 5.74 8.57 1.95
CA VAL A 107 6.96 7.97 1.39
C VAL A 107 6.66 7.23 0.09
N THR A 108 5.53 6.52 0.03
CA THR A 108 5.06 5.86 -1.19
C THR A 108 4.83 6.87 -2.31
N GLN A 109 4.06 7.95 -2.07
CA GLN A 109 3.82 8.99 -3.07
C GLN A 109 5.12 9.56 -3.62
N ARG A 110 6.07 9.88 -2.74
CA ARG A 110 7.38 10.43 -3.10
C ARG A 110 8.21 9.46 -3.92
N LYS A 111 8.24 8.18 -3.56
CA LYS A 111 9.02 7.16 -4.28
C LYS A 111 8.48 6.93 -5.67
N VAL A 112 7.16 6.85 -5.82
CA VAL A 112 6.54 6.70 -7.14
C VAL A 112 6.80 7.93 -8.00
N TRP A 113 6.60 9.13 -7.46
CA TRP A 113 6.89 10.38 -8.16
C TRP A 113 8.33 10.43 -8.66
N ALA A 114 9.29 10.25 -7.75
CA ALA A 114 10.71 10.30 -8.09
C ALA A 114 11.10 9.24 -9.12
N TRP A 115 10.46 8.06 -9.08
CA TRP A 115 10.70 7.03 -10.07
C TRP A 115 10.14 7.42 -11.44
N ILE A 116 8.90 7.94 -11.52
CA ILE A 116 8.29 8.40 -12.78
C ILE A 116 9.12 9.53 -13.40
N THR A 117 9.43 10.58 -12.64
CA THR A 117 10.20 11.73 -13.14
C THR A 117 11.67 11.40 -13.43
N SER A 118 12.19 10.28 -12.90
CA SER A 118 13.51 9.77 -13.31
C SER A 118 13.48 9.04 -14.65
N LYS A 119 12.31 8.52 -15.04
CA LYS A 119 12.10 7.75 -16.27
C LYS A 119 11.70 8.64 -17.43
N ASP A 120 10.99 9.71 -17.15
CA ASP A 120 10.60 10.71 -18.13
C ASP A 120 11.16 12.08 -17.76
N LYS A 121 12.11 12.54 -18.57
CA LYS A 121 12.78 13.84 -18.36
C LYS A 121 11.91 15.02 -18.80
N ASP A 122 10.88 14.75 -19.60
CA ASP A 122 9.93 15.74 -20.11
C ASP A 122 8.65 15.77 -19.26
N ALA A 123 8.63 15.03 -18.15
CA ALA A 123 7.54 15.04 -17.17
C ALA A 123 7.44 16.42 -16.49
N GLU A 124 6.61 17.30 -17.05
CA GLU A 124 6.34 18.64 -16.53
C GLU A 124 5.26 18.63 -15.42
N PHE A 125 5.55 18.00 -14.27
CA PHE A 125 4.67 18.11 -13.10
C PHE A 125 5.41 18.05 -11.77
N THR A 126 4.97 18.88 -10.82
CA THR A 126 5.59 18.96 -9.51
C THR A 126 5.11 17.83 -8.60
N TYR A 127 5.83 17.59 -7.50
CA TYR A 127 5.37 16.67 -6.45
C TYR A 127 4.02 17.10 -5.84
N SER A 128 3.73 18.41 -5.80
CA SER A 128 2.46 18.92 -5.30
C SER A 128 1.31 18.50 -6.22
N ASP A 129 1.49 18.68 -7.52
CA ASP A 129 0.49 18.30 -8.52
C ASP A 129 0.22 16.79 -8.47
N TRP A 130 1.28 15.98 -8.31
CA TRP A 130 1.19 14.54 -8.13
C TRP A 130 0.38 14.12 -6.90
N CYS A 131 0.51 14.84 -5.79
CA CYS A 131 -0.22 14.54 -4.57
C CYS A 131 -1.72 14.83 -4.71
N LEU A 132 -2.08 15.86 -5.48
CA LEU A 132 -3.46 16.32 -5.64
C LEU A 132 -4.21 15.58 -6.77
N GLU A 133 -3.55 15.37 -7.91
CA GLU A 133 -4.16 14.83 -9.13
C GLU A 133 -3.24 13.83 -9.84
N PRO A 134 -2.94 12.66 -9.24
CA PRO A 134 -2.02 11.70 -9.84
C PRO A 134 -2.53 11.14 -11.18
N LEU A 135 -3.86 11.02 -11.34
CA LEU A 135 -4.46 10.45 -12.54
C LEU A 135 -4.24 11.30 -13.80
N GLY A 136 -4.19 12.62 -13.66
CA GLY A 136 -3.88 13.51 -14.79
C GLY A 136 -2.53 13.14 -15.38
N TYR A 137 -1.52 12.99 -14.53
CA TYR A 137 -0.15 12.68 -14.91
C TYR A 137 0.08 11.22 -15.29
N LEU A 138 -0.74 10.29 -14.77
CA LEU A 138 -0.71 8.89 -15.20
C LEU A 138 -1.29 8.67 -16.60
N ARG A 139 -2.16 9.56 -17.10
CA ARG A 139 -2.77 9.48 -18.44
C ARG A 139 -1.88 10.04 -19.56
N PHE A 140 -0.90 10.89 -19.25
CA PHE A 140 -0.01 11.48 -20.25
C PHE A 140 1.08 10.53 -20.78
N PHE A 141 1.19 9.33 -20.20
CA PHE A 141 2.15 8.30 -20.62
C PHE A 141 1.60 7.31 -21.68
N GLY A 142 0.64 7.77 -22.48
CA GLY A 142 0.01 7.02 -23.58
C GLY A 142 0.65 7.30 -24.92
#